data_AF-A0A356X3G2-F1
#
_entry.id   AF-A0A356X3G2-F1
#
_cell.length_a   1.000
_cell.length_b   1.000
_cell.length_c   1.000
_cell.angle_alpha   90.00
_cell.angle_beta   90.00
_cell.angle_gamma   90.00
#
_symmetry.space_group_name_H-M   'P 1'
#
loop_
_entity.id
_entity.type
_entity.pdbx_description
1 polymer ?
#
loop_
_entity_poly.entity_id
_entity_poly.type
_entity_poly.pdbx_seq_one_letter_code
_entity_poly.pdbx_strand_id
1 'polypeptide(L)'
;DIYPFLKKELTSDRVKKHMKNVCKGEVERYELPNIGALNFMLNESLGGGGTVSLKLDAQGKTHASMVLRMDIDVPEELLKLVEN
;
A
#
# COMPACT_ATOMS: atom_id res chain seq x y z
N ASP A 1 1.45 -7.53 -19.13
CA ASP A 1 1.67 -7.77 -17.70
C ASP A 1 1.77 -6.42 -16.99
N ILE A 2 0.97 -6.21 -15.94
CA ILE A 2 0.83 -4.92 -15.23
C ILE A 2 1.86 -4.82 -14.08
N TYR A 3 2.35 -5.95 -13.58
CA TYR A 3 3.19 -5.99 -12.38
C TYR A 3 4.47 -5.14 -12.46
N PRO A 4 5.25 -5.13 -13.57
CA PRO A 4 6.44 -4.29 -13.67
C PRO A 4 6.15 -2.79 -13.56
N PHE A 5 5.00 -2.35 -14.08
CA PHE A 5 4.56 -0.96 -13.97
C PHE A 5 4.21 -0.61 -12.51
N LEU A 6 3.42 -1.47 -11.85
CA LEU A 6 3.07 -1.27 -10.44
C LEU A 6 4.31 -1.30 -9.54
N LYS A 7 5.29 -2.18 -9.79
CA LYS A 7 6.55 -2.21 -9.06
C LYS A 7 7.34 -0.90 -9.19
N LYS A 8 7.29 -0.25 -10.35
CA LYS A 8 7.94 1.05 -10.59
C LYS A 8 7.19 2.19 -9.88
N GLU A 9 5.86 2.23 -10.00
CA GLU A 9 5.05 3.33 -9.48
C GLU A 9 4.76 3.24 -7.99
N LEU A 10 4.58 2.04 -7.43
CA LEU A 10 4.28 1.83 -6.01
C LEU A 10 5.57 1.76 -5.19
N THR A 11 6.23 2.90 -5.01
CA THR A 11 7.41 3.03 -4.15
C THR A 11 7.03 3.17 -2.67
N SER A 12 7.94 2.81 -1.77
CA SER A 12 7.77 3.03 -0.33
C SER A 12 7.44 4.49 0.00
N ASP A 13 8.08 5.45 -0.68
CA ASP A 13 7.86 6.88 -0.46
C ASP A 13 6.46 7.33 -0.87
N ARG A 14 5.95 6.83 -2.01
CA ARG A 14 4.59 7.15 -2.45
C ARG A 14 3.55 6.58 -1.49
N VAL A 15 3.73 5.32 -1.07
CA VAL A 15 2.85 4.69 -0.08
C VAL A 15 2.94 5.42 1.27
N LYS A 16 4.13 5.81 1.72
CA LYS A 16 4.32 6.60 2.95
C LYS A 16 3.62 7.96 2.87
N LYS A 17 3.74 8.65 1.75
CA LYS A 17 3.07 9.94 1.51
C LYS A 17 1.55 9.80 1.55
N HIS A 18 1.01 8.77 0.90
CA HIS A 18 -0.43 8.47 0.90
C HIS A 18 -0.92 8.12 2.32
N MET A 19 -0.15 7.31 3.04
CA MET A 19 -0.48 6.80 4.37
C MET A 19 -0.02 7.72 5.52
N LYS A 20 0.40 8.96 5.26
CA LYS A 20 0.99 9.89 6.27
C LYS A 20 0.12 10.14 7.52
N ASN A 21 -1.20 10.01 7.37
CA ASN A 21 -2.15 10.19 8.47
C ASN A 21 -2.23 8.94 9.37
N VAL A 22 -1.83 7.79 8.84
CA VAL A 22 -1.95 6.47 9.47
C VAL A 22 -0.59 5.99 9.97
N CYS A 23 0.42 5.99 9.09
CA CYS A 23 1.78 5.55 9.35
C CYS A 23 2.63 6.73 9.86
N LYS A 24 3.22 6.58 11.05
CA LYS A 24 4.13 7.59 11.63
C LYS A 24 5.60 7.21 11.53
N GLY A 25 5.89 5.92 11.34
CA GLY A 25 7.25 5.41 11.17
C GLY A 25 7.66 5.26 9.71
N GLU A 26 8.57 4.32 9.47
CA GLU A 26 9.06 3.96 8.15
C GLU A 26 8.09 3.05 7.40
N VAL A 27 8.13 3.13 6.07
CA VAL A 27 7.42 2.21 5.18
C VAL A 27 8.45 1.38 4.44
N GLU A 28 8.38 0.06 4.61
CA GLU A 28 9.25 -0.89 3.94
C GLU A 28 8.45 -1.62 2.85
N ARG A 29 9.12 -1.98 1.75
CA ARG A 29 8.51 -2.67 0.62
C ARG A 29 9.21 -4.00 0.38
N TYR A 30 8.45 -5.08 0.35
CA TYR A 30 8.88 -6.40 -0.03
C TYR A 30 8.20 -6.82 -1.33
N GLU A 31 8.98 -7.33 -2.27
CA GLU A 31 8.49 -7.72 -3.59
C GLU A 31 8.31 -9.24 -3.65
N LEU A 32 7.17 -9.69 -4.15
CA LEU A 32 6.84 -11.11 -4.30
C LEU A 32 6.57 -11.40 -5.80
N PRO A 33 7.63 -11.48 -6.63
CA PRO A 33 7.49 -11.55 -8.09
C PRO A 33 6.81 -12.84 -8.57
N ASN A 34 6.88 -13.92 -7.80
CA ASN A 34 6.25 -15.20 -8.10
C ASN A 34 4.72 -15.16 -8.09
N ILE A 35 4.12 -14.21 -7.37
CA ILE A 35 2.66 -14.00 -7.29
C ILE A 35 2.23 -12.60 -7.76
N GLY A 36 3.17 -11.83 -8.32
CA GLY A 36 2.91 -10.47 -8.78
C GLY A 36 2.45 -9.50 -7.69
N ALA A 37 2.97 -9.63 -6.46
CA ALA A 37 2.53 -8.83 -5.32
C ALA A 37 3.64 -7.94 -4.74
N LEU A 38 3.21 -6.84 -4.11
CA LEU A 38 4.04 -5.96 -3.29
C LEU A 38 3.45 -5.93 -1.89
N ASN A 39 4.27 -6.22 -0.89
CA ASN A 39 3.89 -6.13 0.51
C ASN A 39 4.53 -4.88 1.14
N PHE A 40 3.72 -4.02 1.76
CA PHE A 40 4.18 -2.83 2.43
C PHE A 40 4.03 -2.98 3.94
N MET A 41 5.14 -2.83 4.68
CA MET A 41 5.13 -2.79 6.13
C MET A 41 5.05 -1.34 6.59
N LEU A 42 4.04 -1.01 7.40
CA LEU A 42 3.79 0.35 7.88
C LEU A 42 4.13 0.43 9.37
N ASN A 43 5.31 0.93 9.71
CA ASN A 43 5.76 1.03 11.09
C ASN A 43 4.99 2.13 11.86
N GLU A 44 4.73 1.88 13.14
CA GLU A 44 3.98 2.77 14.04
C GLU A 44 2.58 3.17 13.54
N SER A 45 1.96 2.31 12.72
CA SER A 45 0.66 2.59 12.11
C SER A 45 -0.54 2.30 13.02
N LEU A 46 -0.38 1.48 14.06
CA LEU A 46 -1.49 0.99 14.88
C LEU A 46 -1.66 1.70 16.23
N GLY A 47 -0.79 2.65 16.58
CA GLY A 47 -0.87 3.34 17.89
C GLY A 47 -0.69 2.39 19.07
N GLY A 48 0.31 1.51 19.00
CA GLY A 48 0.61 0.50 20.03
C GLY A 48 -0.01 -0.88 19.79
N GLY A 49 -0.89 -1.03 18.78
CA GLY A 49 -1.40 -2.34 18.34
C GLY A 49 -2.54 -2.89 19.18
N GLY A 50 -2.87 -4.18 18.98
CA GLY A 50 -4.14 -4.77 19.40
C GLY A 50 -4.50 -4.66 20.89
N THR A 51 -3.53 -4.58 21.79
CA THR A 51 -3.77 -4.56 23.25
C THR A 51 -3.92 -3.17 23.84
N VAL A 52 -3.43 -2.12 23.16
CA VAL A 52 -3.35 -0.76 23.72
C VAL A 52 -3.83 0.33 22.75
N SER A 53 -4.15 -0.02 21.51
CA SER A 53 -4.67 0.92 20.54
C SER A 53 -6.09 1.34 20.89
N LEU A 54 -6.33 2.66 20.89
CA LEU A 54 -7.67 3.24 20.99
C LEU A 54 -8.35 3.35 19.62
N LYS A 55 -7.72 2.85 18.54
CA LYS A 55 -8.29 2.87 17.20
C LYS A 55 -9.37 1.82 17.07
N LEU A 56 -10.44 2.15 16.34
CA LEU A 56 -11.49 1.20 15.99
C LEU A 56 -10.94 -0.03 15.25
N ASP A 57 -9.96 0.19 14.37
CA ASP A 57 -9.20 -0.88 13.71
C ASP A 57 -7.80 -1.01 14.33
N ALA A 58 -7.75 -1.63 15.51
CA ALA A 58 -6.51 -1.87 16.24
C ALA A 58 -5.56 -2.87 15.54
N GLN A 59 -6.06 -3.66 14.58
CA GLN A 59 -5.30 -4.68 13.84
C GLN A 59 -4.89 -4.22 12.44
N GLY A 60 -5.34 -3.05 11.99
CA GLY A 60 -4.97 -2.48 10.70
C GLY A 60 -5.58 -3.15 9.48
N LYS A 61 -6.68 -3.91 9.64
CA LYS A 61 -7.34 -4.63 8.53
C LYS A 61 -7.83 -3.70 7.42
N THR A 62 -8.13 -2.43 7.73
CA THR A 62 -8.59 -1.47 6.73
C THR A 62 -7.45 -0.83 5.94
N HIS A 63 -6.18 -1.06 6.31
CA HIS A 63 -5.04 -0.37 5.70
C HIS A 63 -4.86 -0.77 4.23
N ALA A 64 -5.12 -2.04 3.90
CA ALA A 64 -5.11 -2.51 2.51
C ALA A 64 -6.11 -1.72 1.65
N SER A 65 -7.33 -1.51 2.13
CA SER A 65 -8.35 -0.72 1.43
C SER A 65 -7.98 0.75 1.29
N MET A 66 -7.18 1.31 2.22
CA MET A 66 -6.67 2.68 2.10
C MET A 66 -5.62 2.78 0.98
N VAL A 67 -4.74 1.79 0.85
CA VAL A 67 -3.75 1.74 -0.23
C VAL A 67 -4.43 1.56 -1.59
N LEU A 68 -5.50 0.78 -1.68
CA LEU A 68 -6.29 0.61 -2.91
C LEU A 68 -6.97 1.90 -3.40
N ARG A 69 -7.06 2.94 -2.56
CA ARG A 69 -7.60 4.26 -2.93
C ARG A 69 -6.51 5.23 -3.41
N MET A 70 -5.29 4.77 -3.59
CA MET A 70 -4.22 5.62 -4.11
C MET A 70 -4.36 5.79 -5.62
N ASP A 71 -4.42 7.04 -6.07
CA ASP A 71 -4.44 7.36 -7.49
C ASP A 71 -3.04 7.20 -8.10
N ILE A 72 -2.98 6.62 -9.29
CA ILE A 72 -1.77 6.46 -10.09
C ILE A 72 -2.09 6.84 -11.54
N ASP A 73 -1.18 7.59 -12.18
CA ASP A 73 -1.28 7.90 -13.61
C ASP A 73 -0.85 6.69 -14.41
N VAL A 74 -1.79 6.09 -15.16
CA VAL A 74 -1.56 4.86 -15.91
C VAL A 74 -1.51 5.15 -17.41
N PRO A 75 -0.49 4.64 -18.14
CA PRO A 75 -0.48 4.67 -19.60
C PRO A 75 -1.73 4.02 -20.20
N GLU A 76 -2.28 4.63 -21.27
CA GLU A 76 -3.51 4.16 -21.91
C GLU A 76 -3.44 2.70 -22.38
N GLU A 77 -2.25 2.25 -22.80
CA GLU A 77 -2.01 0.86 -23.18
C GLU A 77 -2.24 -0.14 -22.04
N LEU A 78 -1.90 0.24 -20.80
CA LEU A 78 -2.09 -0.60 -19.62
C LEU A 78 -3.53 -0.54 -19.10
N LEU A 79 -4.25 0.58 -19.27
CA LEU A 79 -5.66 0.69 -18.90
C LEU A 79 -6.54 -0.31 -19.64
N LYS A 80 -6.30 -0.49 -20.95
CA LYS A 80 -7.01 -1.46 -21.80
C LYS A 80 -6.91 -2.91 -21.30
N LEU A 81 -5.91 -3.24 -20.49
CA LEU A 81 -5.73 -4.58 -19.91
C LEU A 81 -6.62 -4.83 -18.68
N VAL A 82 -7.17 -3.78 -18.06
CA VAL A 82 -7.96 -3.84 -16.82
C VAL A 82 -9.45 -3.63 -17.07
N GLU A 83 -9.82 -3.08 -18.23
CA GLU A 83 -11.22 -2.80 -18.62
C GLU A 83 -12.02 -4.03 -19.08
N ASN A 84 -11.44 -5.24 -19.05
CA ASN A 84 -12.10 -6.50 -19.45
C ASN A 84 -12.66 -7.28 -18.27
#